data_AF-A0A924ZNV3-F1
#
_entry.id   AF-A0A924ZNV3-F1
#
_cell.length_a   1.000
_cell.length_b   1.000
_cell.length_c   1.000
_cell.angle_alpha   90.00
_cell.angle_beta   90.00
_cell.angle_gamma   90.00
#
_symmetry.space_group_name_H-M   'P 1'
#
loop_
_entity.id
_entity.type
_entity.pdbx_description
1 polymer ?
#
loop_
_entity_poly.entity_id
_entity_poly.type
_entity_poly.pdbx_seq_one_letter_code
_entity_poly.pdbx_strand_id
1 'polypeptide(L)'
;MSEFKSRYNSLNTNQRKAVDMIDGPLMVVAGPGTGKTELLSMRVANILKKTDTLGQNILCLTFTESGASAMRERLVGLLGPEAYKVAVHTFHSFGTEIINQYGEYFYQGAHFRPSDQLSSYETLVPILEKLPHTNPIAGKMNGAFTHLRDIQSTISDLKKSGLTPDEVGMILDRNDAFVAWAQPRLNKVFADRLSKKIFPNITELIDEIELYQDEPLELISYVPLYEVIKDSLSLALATSEEADGSTKPLSAWKHTYLEKDAHGDTTLKDAKRSIKLRATLSVYYEYLVSMQERSLYDFDDMILRVVHALEVFAELRLNLQEQYQYILVDEFQDTNDAQMRLIWNLTNNPTQNGRPNIMVVGDDDQAIYRFQGAKISNILDFKDRYDDVAIVTLKDNYRSAKEILNVARSIIVQGEERL
;
A
#
# COMPACT_ATOMS: atom_id res chain seq x y z
N MET A 1 29.79 -23.95 -5.55
CA MET A 1 29.64 -24.51 -4.17
C MET A 1 30.67 -23.98 -3.16
N SER A 2 31.94 -23.73 -3.53
CA SER A 2 32.93 -23.11 -2.64
C SER A 2 32.55 -21.68 -2.24
N GLU A 3 32.00 -20.91 -3.18
CA GLU A 3 31.65 -19.51 -2.99
C GLU A 3 30.52 -19.30 -1.98
N PHE A 4 29.39 -20.01 -2.11
CA PHE A 4 28.31 -19.99 -1.10
C PHE A 4 28.85 -20.26 0.32
N LYS A 5 29.67 -21.30 0.49
CA LYS A 5 30.21 -21.67 1.81
C LYS A 5 31.10 -20.56 2.38
N SER A 6 31.91 -19.92 1.53
CA SER A 6 32.74 -18.78 1.92
C SER A 6 31.88 -17.60 2.40
N ARG A 7 30.90 -17.17 1.60
CA ARG A 7 30.03 -16.04 1.91
C ARG A 7 29.13 -16.30 3.11
N TYR A 8 28.58 -17.50 3.22
CA TYR A 8 27.79 -17.94 4.37
C TYR A 8 28.59 -17.86 5.68
N ASN A 9 29.87 -18.24 5.65
CA ASN A 9 30.74 -18.16 6.82
C ASN A 9 31.05 -16.73 7.26
N SER A 10 31.02 -15.76 6.35
CA SER A 10 31.18 -14.34 6.68
C SER A 10 29.91 -13.66 7.22
N LEU A 11 28.74 -14.31 7.17
CA LEU A 11 27.50 -13.75 7.70
C LEU A 11 27.56 -13.64 9.22
N ASN A 12 27.12 -12.50 9.74
CA ASN A 12 26.90 -12.32 11.18
C ASN A 12 25.72 -13.18 11.67
N THR A 13 25.53 -13.24 12.99
CA THR A 13 24.49 -14.09 13.61
C THR A 13 23.07 -13.78 13.11
N ASN A 14 22.72 -12.50 12.94
CA ASN A 14 21.38 -12.09 12.50
C ASN A 14 21.17 -12.36 11.00
N GLN A 15 22.16 -12.05 10.17
CA GLN A 15 22.12 -12.38 8.75
C GLN A 15 21.98 -13.90 8.55
N ARG A 16 22.77 -14.69 9.29
CA ARG A 16 22.69 -16.16 9.24
C ARG A 16 21.32 -16.66 9.69
N LYS A 17 20.77 -16.13 10.79
CA LYS A 17 19.42 -16.44 11.26
C LYS A 17 18.37 -16.19 10.17
N ALA A 18 18.44 -15.05 9.49
CA ALA A 18 17.54 -14.71 8.39
C ALA A 18 17.76 -15.58 7.13
N VAL A 19 18.97 -16.08 6.86
CA VAL A 19 19.22 -17.02 5.75
C VAL A 19 18.74 -18.44 6.07
N ASP A 20 18.84 -18.87 7.34
CA ASP A 20 18.53 -20.23 7.77
C ASP A 20 17.03 -20.48 8.02
N MET A 21 16.25 -19.43 8.28
CA MET A 21 14.81 -19.52 8.56
C MET A 21 14.00 -19.71 7.28
N ILE A 22 14.11 -20.86 6.63
CA ILE A 22 13.55 -21.14 5.30
C ILE A 22 12.02 -21.01 5.26
N ASP A 23 11.34 -21.60 6.24
CA ASP A 23 9.88 -21.66 6.27
C ASP A 23 9.23 -20.55 7.09
N GLY A 24 8.01 -20.18 6.69
CA GLY A 24 7.15 -19.20 7.34
C GLY A 24 7.49 -17.73 7.01
N PRO A 25 6.62 -16.81 7.47
CA PRO A 25 6.75 -15.39 7.18
C PRO A 25 7.89 -14.78 7.98
N LEU A 26 8.79 -14.07 7.29
CA LEU A 26 9.97 -13.43 7.86
C LEU A 26 10.04 -11.96 7.45
N MET A 27 10.11 -11.09 8.45
CA MET A 27 10.43 -9.69 8.26
C MET A 27 11.88 -9.40 8.66
N VAL A 28 12.65 -8.80 7.75
CA VAL A 28 14.01 -8.31 8.06
C VAL A 28 14.04 -6.79 8.02
N VAL A 29 14.30 -6.20 9.19
CA VAL A 29 14.52 -4.75 9.34
C VAL A 29 16.00 -4.49 9.22
N ALA A 30 16.41 -3.72 8.23
CA ALA A 30 17.81 -3.60 7.86
C ALA A 30 18.16 -2.18 7.43
N GLY A 31 18.99 -1.50 8.20
CA GLY A 31 19.47 -0.16 7.85
C GLY A 31 20.27 -0.09 6.53
N PRO A 32 20.67 1.10 6.06
CA PRO A 32 21.49 1.25 4.87
C PRO A 32 22.83 0.55 5.08
N GLY A 33 23.35 -0.14 4.05
CA GLY A 33 24.69 -0.75 4.11
C GLY A 33 24.84 -1.97 5.03
N THR A 34 23.74 -2.55 5.50
CA THR A 34 23.71 -3.77 6.33
C THR A 34 23.81 -5.09 5.54
N GLY A 35 23.83 -4.99 4.21
CA GLY A 35 23.96 -6.15 3.32
C GLY A 35 22.64 -6.79 2.90
N LYS A 36 21.51 -6.04 2.87
CA LYS A 36 20.18 -6.50 2.41
C LYS A 36 20.22 -7.39 1.17
N THR A 37 20.84 -6.91 0.08
CA THR A 37 20.83 -7.64 -1.19
C THR A 37 21.70 -8.90 -1.16
N GLU A 38 22.78 -8.92 -0.36
CA GLU A 38 23.57 -10.13 -0.14
C GLU A 38 22.77 -11.16 0.65
N LEU A 39 22.02 -10.72 1.66
CA LEU A 39 21.15 -11.55 2.47
C LEU A 39 20.11 -12.28 1.60
N LEU A 40 19.41 -11.54 0.74
CA LEU A 40 18.38 -12.08 -0.15
C LEU A 40 18.95 -13.18 -1.08
N SER A 41 20.06 -12.88 -1.77
CA SER A 41 20.69 -13.87 -2.66
C SER A 41 21.22 -15.10 -1.91
N MET A 42 21.79 -14.91 -0.71
CA MET A 42 22.24 -16.01 0.14
C MET A 42 21.08 -16.88 0.63
N ARG A 43 19.92 -16.29 0.93
CA ARG A 43 18.72 -17.04 1.31
C ARG A 43 18.20 -17.87 0.16
N VAL A 44 18.05 -17.31 -1.04
CA VAL A 44 17.63 -18.08 -2.24
C VAL A 44 18.55 -19.27 -2.45
N ALA A 45 19.87 -19.06 -2.39
CA ALA A 45 20.84 -20.14 -2.54
C ALA A 45 20.74 -21.19 -1.41
N ASN A 46 20.36 -20.79 -0.19
CA ASN A 46 20.16 -21.70 0.92
C ASN A 46 18.88 -22.54 0.76
N ILE A 47 17.77 -21.93 0.32
CA ILE A 47 16.50 -22.62 0.01
C ILE A 47 16.76 -23.74 -0.99
N LEU A 48 17.36 -23.41 -2.15
CA LEU A 48 17.68 -24.39 -3.20
C LEU A 48 18.65 -25.49 -2.77
N LYS A 49 19.43 -25.26 -1.71
CA LYS A 49 20.39 -26.24 -1.19
C LYS A 49 19.79 -27.15 -0.13
N LYS A 50 18.82 -26.66 0.62
CA LYS A 50 18.23 -27.33 1.80
C LYS A 50 16.91 -28.00 1.50
N THR A 51 16.26 -27.64 0.40
CA THR A 51 14.96 -28.14 -0.02
C THR A 51 15.07 -28.72 -1.43
N ASP A 52 14.06 -29.47 -1.84
CA ASP A 52 13.94 -30.00 -3.22
C ASP A 52 13.22 -29.00 -4.16
N THR A 53 13.01 -27.76 -3.71
CA THR A 53 12.36 -26.70 -4.49
C THR A 53 13.19 -26.31 -5.71
N LEU A 54 12.53 -26.15 -6.85
CA LEU A 54 13.18 -25.70 -8.08
C LEU A 54 13.33 -24.18 -8.11
N GLY A 55 14.32 -23.68 -8.85
CA GLY A 55 14.54 -22.23 -9.00
C GLY A 55 13.29 -21.45 -9.41
N GLN A 56 12.51 -22.01 -10.35
CA GLN A 56 11.27 -21.40 -10.87
C GLN A 56 10.17 -21.28 -9.82
N ASN A 57 10.28 -21.99 -8.69
CA ASN A 57 9.35 -21.88 -7.57
C ASN A 57 9.71 -20.77 -6.57
N ILE A 58 10.76 -19.99 -6.85
CA ILE A 58 11.20 -18.86 -6.03
C ILE A 58 11.00 -17.57 -6.83
N LEU A 59 10.20 -16.66 -6.27
CA LEU A 59 9.96 -15.33 -6.80
C LEU A 59 10.66 -14.27 -5.95
N CYS A 60 11.48 -13.45 -6.58
CA CYS A 60 12.10 -12.28 -5.97
C CYS A 60 11.55 -11.01 -6.62
N LEU A 61 10.96 -10.12 -5.81
CA LEU A 61 10.39 -8.85 -6.24
C LEU A 61 11.25 -7.69 -5.74
N THR A 62 11.54 -6.74 -6.61
CA THR A 62 12.24 -5.49 -6.28
C THR A 62 11.46 -4.27 -6.75
N PHE A 63 11.73 -3.10 -6.18
CA PHE A 63 11.09 -1.85 -6.64
C PHE A 63 11.69 -1.33 -7.96
N THR A 64 13.01 -1.48 -8.15
CA THR A 64 13.74 -0.92 -9.30
C THR A 64 14.38 -1.99 -10.18
N GLU A 65 14.56 -1.67 -11.46
CA GLU A 65 15.28 -2.51 -12.43
C GLU A 65 16.76 -2.70 -12.05
N SER A 66 17.37 -1.69 -11.44
CA SER A 66 18.73 -1.79 -10.91
C SER A 66 18.81 -2.75 -9.73
N GLY A 67 17.80 -2.78 -8.85
CA GLY A 67 17.66 -3.77 -7.79
C GLY A 67 17.56 -5.19 -8.34
N ALA A 68 16.65 -5.42 -9.30
CA ALA A 68 16.47 -6.72 -9.94
C ALA A 68 17.77 -7.20 -10.62
N SER A 69 18.43 -6.32 -11.37
CA SER A 69 19.70 -6.61 -12.05
C SER A 69 20.81 -6.95 -11.07
N ALA A 70 20.95 -6.17 -9.99
CA ALA A 70 21.98 -6.40 -8.98
C ALA A 70 21.71 -7.67 -8.16
N MET A 71 20.45 -8.04 -7.93
CA MET A 71 20.10 -9.32 -7.31
C MET A 71 20.42 -10.49 -8.25
N ARG A 72 20.10 -10.36 -9.54
CA ARG A 72 20.40 -11.36 -10.57
C ARG A 72 21.90 -11.66 -10.65
N GLU A 73 22.73 -10.62 -10.71
CA GLU A 73 24.18 -10.74 -10.80
C GLU A 73 24.76 -11.50 -9.58
N ARG A 74 24.24 -11.21 -8.37
CA ARG A 74 24.63 -11.93 -7.15
C ARG A 74 24.23 -13.39 -7.17
N LEU A 75 23.00 -13.70 -7.60
CA LEU A 75 22.56 -15.09 -7.74
C LEU A 75 23.42 -15.85 -8.73
N VAL A 76 23.80 -15.24 -9.87
CA VAL A 76 24.71 -15.85 -10.86
C VAL A 76 26.07 -16.14 -10.24
N GLY A 77 26.61 -15.25 -9.40
CA GLY A 77 27.85 -15.52 -8.67
C GLY A 77 27.75 -16.71 -7.70
N LEU A 78 26.59 -16.92 -7.07
CA LEU A 78 26.39 -18.00 -6.10
C LEU A 78 26.04 -19.35 -6.74
N LEU A 79 25.19 -19.33 -7.77
CA LEU A 79 24.52 -20.50 -8.33
C LEU A 79 24.95 -20.81 -9.77
N GLY A 80 25.68 -19.90 -10.43
CA GLY A 80 26.03 -20.03 -11.84
C GLY A 80 24.80 -19.97 -12.75
N PRO A 81 24.75 -20.77 -13.83
CA PRO A 81 23.64 -20.75 -14.79
C PRO A 81 22.25 -21.05 -14.19
N GLU A 82 22.19 -21.79 -13.09
CA GLU A 82 20.93 -22.12 -12.40
C GLU A 82 20.23 -20.87 -11.83
N ALA A 83 20.96 -19.77 -11.62
CA ALA A 83 20.40 -18.49 -11.18
C ALA A 83 19.35 -17.91 -12.16
N TYR A 84 19.42 -18.26 -13.45
CA TYR A 84 18.46 -17.78 -14.45
C TYR A 84 17.10 -18.47 -14.34
N LYS A 85 17.02 -19.59 -13.61
CA LYS A 85 15.74 -20.27 -13.34
C LYS A 85 14.94 -19.62 -12.20
N VAL A 86 15.58 -18.79 -11.37
CA VAL A 86 14.90 -18.04 -10.31
C VAL A 86 14.14 -16.87 -10.93
N ALA A 87 12.87 -16.67 -10.58
CA ALA A 87 12.13 -15.50 -11.01
C ALA A 87 12.63 -14.28 -10.21
N VAL A 88 13.18 -13.26 -10.88
CA VAL A 88 13.63 -12.00 -10.26
C VAL A 88 13.15 -10.88 -11.14
N HIS A 89 12.25 -10.07 -10.60
CA HIS A 89 11.46 -9.11 -11.34
C HIS A 89 11.29 -7.82 -10.52
N THR A 90 11.09 -6.71 -11.20
CA THR A 90 10.30 -5.63 -10.61
C THR A 90 8.83 -6.02 -10.56
N PHE A 91 8.03 -5.44 -9.65
CA PHE A 91 6.57 -5.67 -9.62
C PHE A 91 5.93 -5.49 -11.00
N HIS A 92 6.36 -4.47 -11.75
CA HIS A 92 5.85 -4.17 -13.08
C HIS A 92 6.25 -5.22 -14.11
N SER A 93 7.53 -5.62 -14.14
CA SER A 93 7.96 -6.68 -15.06
C SER A 93 7.29 -8.03 -14.76
N PHE A 94 7.00 -8.32 -13.49
CA PHE A 94 6.26 -9.50 -13.08
C PHE A 94 4.79 -9.45 -13.54
N GLY A 95 4.13 -8.30 -13.36
CA GLY A 95 2.77 -8.11 -13.89
C GLY A 95 2.71 -8.25 -15.41
N THR A 96 3.72 -7.74 -16.12
CA THR A 96 3.86 -7.92 -17.57
C THR A 96 4.02 -9.40 -17.95
N GLU A 97 4.84 -10.15 -17.21
CA GLU A 97 5.04 -11.58 -17.43
C GLU A 97 3.73 -12.37 -17.23
N ILE A 98 3.00 -12.11 -16.14
CA ILE A 98 1.70 -12.75 -15.91
C ILE A 98 0.74 -12.47 -17.07
N ILE A 99 0.60 -11.21 -17.49
CA ILE A 99 -0.30 -10.86 -18.58
C ILE A 99 0.08 -11.55 -19.89
N ASN A 100 1.38 -11.64 -20.19
CA ASN A 100 1.85 -12.26 -21.42
C ASN A 100 1.71 -13.79 -21.40
N GLN A 101 1.98 -14.43 -20.26
CA GLN A 101 1.93 -15.88 -20.12
C GLN A 101 0.50 -16.41 -20.01
N TYR A 102 -0.39 -15.64 -19.38
CA TYR A 102 -1.76 -16.03 -19.04
C TYR A 102 -2.78 -15.14 -19.74
N GLY A 103 -2.48 -14.72 -20.97
CA GLY A 103 -3.26 -13.75 -21.74
C GLY A 103 -4.73 -14.13 -21.95
N GLU A 104 -5.12 -15.39 -21.78
CA GLU A 104 -6.52 -15.84 -21.79
C GLU A 104 -7.37 -15.22 -20.67
N TYR A 105 -6.76 -14.88 -19.53
CA TYR A 105 -7.43 -14.17 -18.43
C TYR A 105 -7.43 -12.64 -18.63
N PHE A 106 -6.77 -12.15 -19.69
CA PHE A 106 -6.55 -10.73 -19.95
C PHE A 106 -6.98 -10.33 -21.37
N TYR A 107 -7.95 -9.42 -21.47
CA TYR A 107 -8.27 -8.67 -22.70
C TYR A 107 -8.69 -9.45 -23.95
N GLN A 108 -9.09 -10.72 -23.84
CA GLN A 108 -9.59 -11.50 -24.98
C GLN A 108 -8.63 -11.47 -26.20
N GLY A 109 -7.31 -11.34 -25.97
CA GLY A 109 -6.28 -11.31 -27.03
C GLY A 109 -5.88 -9.94 -27.58
N ALA A 110 -6.24 -8.82 -26.95
CA ALA A 110 -5.76 -7.50 -27.37
C ALA A 110 -4.32 -7.19 -26.90
N HIS A 111 -3.49 -6.64 -27.79
CA HIS A 111 -2.12 -6.22 -27.48
C HIS A 111 -2.09 -4.80 -26.89
N PHE A 112 -1.93 -4.73 -25.58
CA PHE A 112 -1.85 -3.49 -24.83
C PHE A 112 -0.45 -2.86 -24.85
N ARG A 113 -0.37 -1.54 -24.92
CA ARG A 113 0.89 -0.77 -24.85
C ARG A 113 0.87 0.25 -23.70
N PRO A 114 2.03 0.55 -23.07
CA PRO A 114 2.11 1.59 -22.06
C PRO A 114 1.66 2.96 -22.60
N SER A 115 0.92 3.70 -21.78
CA SER A 115 0.51 5.08 -22.02
C SER A 115 1.57 6.05 -21.50
N ASP A 116 1.86 7.10 -22.26
CA ASP A 116 2.67 8.22 -21.80
C ASP A 116 1.79 9.34 -21.22
N GLN A 117 2.43 10.39 -20.70
CA GLN A 117 1.72 11.53 -20.11
C GLN A 117 0.83 12.26 -21.14
N LEU A 118 1.27 12.33 -22.40
CA LEU A 118 0.52 12.96 -23.47
C LEU A 118 -0.73 12.14 -23.81
N SER A 119 -0.60 10.83 -23.97
CA SER A 119 -1.72 9.92 -24.24
C SER A 119 -2.76 9.98 -23.14
N SER A 120 -2.33 10.05 -21.88
CA SER A 120 -3.22 10.20 -20.71
C SER A 120 -3.96 11.54 -20.72
N TYR A 121 -3.29 12.63 -21.11
CA TYR A 121 -3.91 13.93 -21.31
C TYR A 121 -4.95 13.89 -22.45
N GLU A 122 -4.59 13.30 -23.59
CA GLU A 122 -5.48 13.13 -24.75
C GLU A 122 -6.69 12.23 -24.44
N THR A 123 -6.57 11.29 -23.50
CA THR A 123 -7.71 10.49 -23.03
C THR A 123 -8.63 11.33 -22.15
N LEU A 124 -8.08 12.08 -21.18
CA LEU A 124 -8.88 12.79 -20.18
C LEU A 124 -9.61 14.01 -20.71
N VAL A 125 -8.98 14.80 -21.60
CA VAL A 125 -9.58 16.05 -22.09
C VAL A 125 -10.93 15.83 -22.76
N PRO A 126 -11.11 14.88 -23.71
CA PRO A 126 -12.40 14.61 -24.31
C PRO A 126 -13.47 14.15 -23.31
N ILE A 127 -13.07 13.44 -22.24
CA ILE A 127 -13.99 13.02 -21.18
C ILE A 127 -14.49 14.25 -20.41
N LEU A 128 -13.58 15.14 -20.01
CA LEU A 128 -13.94 16.38 -19.32
C LEU A 128 -14.79 17.32 -20.18
N GLU A 129 -14.59 17.33 -21.50
CA GLU A 129 -15.41 18.14 -22.43
C GLU A 129 -16.86 17.70 -22.51
N LYS A 130 -17.14 16.43 -22.23
CA LYS A 130 -18.51 15.88 -22.20
C LYS A 130 -19.23 16.14 -20.87
N LEU A 131 -18.53 16.62 -19.84
CA LEU A 131 -19.15 16.88 -18.55
C LEU A 131 -20.13 18.06 -18.61
N PRO A 132 -21.29 17.99 -17.92
CA PRO A 132 -22.20 19.14 -17.81
C PRO A 132 -21.51 20.36 -17.20
N HIS A 133 -21.90 21.57 -17.61
CA HIS A 133 -21.37 22.81 -17.03
C HIS A 133 -21.62 22.95 -15.52
N THR A 134 -22.63 22.26 -14.99
CA THR A 134 -22.93 22.22 -13.55
C THR A 134 -22.03 21.26 -12.78
N ASN A 135 -21.21 20.45 -13.45
CA ASN A 135 -20.33 19.49 -12.81
C ASN A 135 -19.19 20.22 -12.05
N PRO A 136 -18.94 19.87 -10.78
CA PRO A 136 -17.99 20.59 -9.91
C PRO A 136 -16.53 20.52 -10.37
N ILE A 137 -16.18 19.63 -11.31
CA ILE A 137 -14.82 19.46 -11.84
C ILE A 137 -14.67 19.90 -13.31
N ALA A 138 -15.75 20.39 -13.94
CA ALA A 138 -15.74 20.80 -15.35
C ALA A 138 -15.24 22.25 -15.60
N GLY A 139 -14.82 22.96 -14.54
CA GLY A 139 -14.41 24.36 -14.62
C GLY A 139 -13.19 24.60 -15.52
N LYS A 140 -13.27 25.60 -16.41
CA LYS A 140 -12.18 26.03 -17.30
C LYS A 140 -11.69 27.44 -16.97
N MET A 141 -10.39 27.68 -17.14
CA MET A 141 -9.77 29.01 -17.08
C MET A 141 -8.82 29.15 -18.27
N ASN A 142 -8.95 30.23 -19.05
CA ASN A 142 -8.15 30.47 -20.27
C ASN A 142 -8.16 29.28 -21.26
N GLY A 143 -9.30 28.59 -21.39
CA GLY A 143 -9.47 27.44 -22.29
C GLY A 143 -8.97 26.10 -21.74
N ALA A 144 -8.25 26.09 -20.62
CA ALA A 144 -7.75 24.86 -19.98
C ALA A 144 -8.64 24.43 -18.80
N PHE A 145 -8.78 23.13 -18.57
CA PHE A 145 -9.47 22.60 -17.40
C PHE A 145 -8.66 22.87 -16.12
N THR A 146 -9.30 23.50 -15.14
CA THR A 146 -8.67 23.90 -13.87
C THR A 146 -8.32 22.70 -12.99
N HIS A 147 -9.15 21.65 -13.02
CA HIS A 147 -9.00 20.46 -12.17
C HIS A 147 -8.28 19.29 -12.85
N LEU A 148 -7.82 19.42 -14.10
CA LEU A 148 -7.26 18.29 -14.84
C LEU A 148 -6.06 17.64 -14.13
N ARG A 149 -5.14 18.44 -13.59
CA ARG A 149 -3.98 17.91 -12.85
C ARG A 149 -4.40 17.22 -11.55
N ASP A 150 -5.35 17.81 -10.83
CA ASP A 150 -5.86 17.24 -9.58
C ASP A 150 -6.56 15.90 -9.84
N ILE A 151 -7.33 15.80 -10.93
CA ILE A 151 -7.99 14.56 -11.37
C ILE A 151 -6.96 13.51 -11.74
N GLN A 152 -5.93 13.87 -12.53
CA GLN A 152 -4.83 12.96 -12.89
C GLN A 152 -4.12 12.41 -11.65
N SER A 153 -3.76 13.30 -10.70
CA SER A 153 -3.14 12.88 -9.44
C SER A 153 -4.06 11.97 -8.65
N THR A 154 -5.33 12.37 -8.47
CA THR A 154 -6.31 11.59 -7.71
C THR A 154 -6.49 10.20 -8.31
N ILE A 155 -6.60 10.07 -9.63
CA ILE A 155 -6.69 8.77 -10.30
C ILE A 155 -5.43 7.93 -10.06
N SER A 156 -4.23 8.51 -10.19
CA SER A 156 -2.99 7.77 -9.91
C SER A 156 -2.91 7.34 -8.44
N ASP A 157 -3.28 8.21 -7.50
CA ASP A 157 -3.26 7.92 -6.07
C ASP A 157 -4.26 6.81 -5.69
N LEU A 158 -5.46 6.81 -6.29
CA LEU A 158 -6.43 5.74 -6.14
C LEU A 158 -5.90 4.41 -6.68
N LYS A 159 -5.26 4.43 -7.87
CA LYS A 159 -4.66 3.22 -8.43
C LYS A 159 -3.55 2.65 -7.57
N LYS A 160 -2.65 3.50 -7.08
CA LYS A 160 -1.57 3.12 -6.14
C LYS A 160 -2.10 2.60 -4.81
N SER A 161 -3.25 3.13 -4.36
CA SER A 161 -3.97 2.64 -3.19
C SER A 161 -4.67 1.30 -3.45
N GLY A 162 -4.55 0.72 -4.66
CA GLY A 162 -5.13 -0.57 -4.98
C GLY A 162 -6.64 -0.52 -5.17
N LEU A 163 -7.23 0.66 -5.41
CA LEU A 163 -8.68 0.86 -5.46
C LEU A 163 -9.20 1.03 -6.89
N THR A 164 -10.14 0.17 -7.26
CA THR A 164 -10.91 0.29 -8.50
C THR A 164 -12.02 1.35 -8.37
N PRO A 165 -12.57 1.86 -9.50
CA PRO A 165 -13.71 2.78 -9.45
C PRO A 165 -14.87 2.25 -8.58
N ASP A 166 -15.24 0.98 -8.74
CA ASP A 166 -16.38 0.39 -8.03
C ASP A 166 -16.13 0.34 -6.52
N GLU A 167 -14.93 -0.05 -6.10
CA GLU A 167 -14.53 -0.08 -4.68
C GLU A 167 -14.52 1.32 -4.06
N VAL A 168 -14.03 2.34 -4.79
CA VAL A 168 -14.11 3.73 -4.34
C VAL A 168 -15.56 4.17 -4.20
N GLY A 169 -16.43 3.79 -5.14
CA GLY A 169 -17.87 4.03 -5.06
C GLY A 169 -18.48 3.46 -3.79
N MET A 170 -18.18 2.20 -3.48
CA MET A 170 -18.64 1.52 -2.26
C MET A 170 -18.17 2.24 -0.99
N ILE A 171 -16.89 2.66 -0.94
CA ILE A 171 -16.34 3.43 0.19
C ILE A 171 -17.09 4.76 0.35
N LEU A 172 -17.36 5.47 -0.75
CA LEU A 172 -18.07 6.76 -0.70
C LEU A 172 -19.52 6.59 -0.23
N ASP A 173 -20.21 5.55 -0.67
CA ASP A 173 -21.59 5.26 -0.25
C ASP A 173 -21.67 4.99 1.26
N ARG A 174 -20.70 4.23 1.79
CA ARG A 174 -20.56 3.97 3.23
C ARG A 174 -20.23 5.21 4.03
N ASN A 175 -19.32 6.03 3.52
CA ASN A 175 -18.97 7.31 4.14
C ASN A 175 -20.20 8.22 4.21
N ASP A 176 -20.98 8.33 3.13
CA ASP A 176 -22.20 9.15 3.11
C ASP A 176 -23.26 8.62 4.09
N ALA A 177 -23.42 7.29 4.20
CA ALA A 177 -24.31 6.66 5.17
C ALA A 177 -23.90 6.97 6.63
N PHE A 178 -22.60 6.83 6.95
CA PHE A 178 -22.09 7.16 8.27
C PHE A 178 -22.22 8.66 8.58
N VAL A 179 -21.91 9.55 7.63
CA VAL A 179 -22.07 11.01 7.79
C VAL A 179 -23.52 11.35 8.12
N ALA A 180 -24.49 10.80 7.37
CA ALA A 180 -25.91 11.03 7.61
C ALA A 180 -26.35 10.52 9.00
N TRP A 181 -25.83 9.37 9.42
CA TRP A 181 -26.10 8.80 10.74
C TRP A 181 -25.45 9.62 11.88
N ALA A 182 -24.23 10.10 11.68
CA ALA A 182 -23.43 10.81 12.68
C ALA A 182 -23.91 12.25 12.88
N GLN A 183 -24.38 12.93 11.83
CA GLN A 183 -24.79 14.34 11.87
C GLN A 183 -25.75 14.70 13.03
N PRO A 184 -26.90 14.02 13.24
CA PRO A 184 -27.78 14.35 14.36
C PRO A 184 -27.14 14.14 15.74
N ARG A 185 -26.18 13.21 15.86
CA ARG A 185 -25.46 12.94 17.12
C ARG A 185 -24.38 13.98 17.39
N LEU A 186 -23.60 14.33 16.36
CA LEU A 186 -22.63 15.40 16.40
C LEU A 186 -23.29 16.74 16.74
N ASN A 187 -24.50 17.00 16.23
CA ASN A 187 -25.26 18.18 16.58
C ASN A 187 -25.62 18.25 18.07
N LYS A 188 -26.05 17.13 18.68
CA LYS A 188 -26.37 17.10 20.12
C LYS A 188 -25.16 17.46 21.00
N VAL A 189 -23.96 17.05 20.60
CA VAL A 189 -22.73 17.24 21.39
C VAL A 189 -22.04 18.57 21.09
N PHE A 190 -21.98 18.97 19.81
CA PHE A 190 -21.13 20.08 19.35
C PHE A 190 -21.91 21.32 18.89
N ALA A 191 -23.23 21.39 19.10
CA ALA A 191 -24.01 22.62 18.85
C ALA A 191 -23.54 23.78 19.74
N ASP A 192 -23.23 23.49 21.01
CA ASP A 192 -22.84 24.49 22.00
C ASP A 192 -21.32 24.68 22.14
N ARG A 193 -20.93 25.67 22.95
CA ARG A 193 -19.53 25.96 23.27
C ARG A 193 -18.93 24.81 24.08
N LEU A 194 -17.77 24.32 23.64
CA LEU A 194 -17.00 23.29 24.35
C LEU A 194 -16.65 23.71 25.79
N SER A 195 -16.96 22.83 26.75
CA SER A 195 -16.62 22.95 28.16
C SER A 195 -16.43 21.56 28.78
N LYS A 196 -15.78 21.47 29.95
CA LYS A 196 -15.59 20.20 30.69
C LYS A 196 -16.90 19.43 30.93
N LYS A 197 -18.05 20.13 30.97
CA LYS A 197 -19.37 19.51 31.19
C LYS A 197 -19.83 18.61 30.04
N ILE A 198 -19.24 18.76 28.85
CA ILE A 198 -19.64 18.03 27.64
C ILE A 198 -18.86 16.71 27.49
N PHE A 199 -17.81 16.48 28.29
CA PHE A 199 -16.97 15.27 28.18
C PHE A 199 -17.78 13.96 28.34
N PRO A 200 -18.75 13.86 29.27
CA PRO A 200 -19.62 12.69 29.35
C PRO A 200 -20.43 12.46 28.06
N ASN A 201 -20.93 13.52 27.43
CA ASN A 201 -21.66 13.42 26.16
C ASN A 201 -20.76 13.02 24.99
N ILE A 202 -19.47 13.39 25.02
CA ILE A 202 -18.49 12.92 24.03
C ILE A 202 -18.19 11.43 24.24
N THR A 203 -18.11 10.98 25.50
CA THR A 203 -17.95 9.56 25.83
C THR A 203 -19.13 8.75 25.30
N GLU A 204 -20.36 9.21 25.58
CA GLU A 204 -21.60 8.58 25.06
C GLU A 204 -21.61 8.55 23.52
N LEU A 205 -21.15 9.61 22.85
CA LEU A 205 -21.02 9.64 21.40
C LEU A 205 -20.00 8.61 20.88
N ILE A 206 -18.85 8.45 21.55
CA ILE A 206 -17.84 7.44 21.19
C ILE A 206 -18.46 6.04 21.31
N ASP A 207 -19.17 5.77 22.40
CA ASP A 207 -19.85 4.49 22.61
C ASP A 207 -20.93 4.23 21.55
N GLU A 208 -21.69 5.26 21.15
CA GLU A 208 -22.64 5.16 20.04
C GLU A 208 -21.95 4.85 18.70
N ILE A 209 -20.77 5.43 18.43
CA ILE A 209 -20.00 5.18 17.20
C ILE A 209 -19.41 3.77 17.21
N GLU A 210 -18.93 3.26 18.36
CA GLU A 210 -18.45 1.88 18.50
C GLU A 210 -19.53 0.86 18.11
N LEU A 211 -20.80 1.17 18.41
CA LEU A 211 -21.94 0.32 18.08
C LEU A 211 -22.42 0.50 16.63
N TYR A 212 -21.84 1.40 15.85
CA TYR A 212 -22.19 1.57 14.44
C TYR A 212 -21.71 0.35 13.64
N GLN A 213 -22.67 -0.35 13.04
CA GLN A 213 -22.38 -1.50 12.17
C GLN A 213 -22.42 -1.08 10.72
N ASP A 214 -21.32 -1.33 10.02
CA ASP A 214 -21.24 -1.36 8.57
C ASP A 214 -20.95 -2.81 8.13
N GLU A 215 -21.40 -3.21 6.94
CA GLU A 215 -21.04 -4.53 6.41
C GLU A 215 -19.50 -4.59 6.28
N PRO A 216 -18.82 -5.71 6.53
CA PRO A 216 -17.38 -5.76 6.32
C PRO A 216 -17.06 -5.57 4.83
N LEU A 217 -16.07 -4.73 4.54
CA LEU A 217 -15.51 -4.58 3.20
C LEU A 217 -14.10 -5.15 3.24
N GLU A 218 -13.86 -6.27 2.54
CA GLU A 218 -12.56 -6.94 2.50
C GLU A 218 -11.59 -6.21 1.55
N LEU A 219 -11.38 -4.92 1.80
CA LEU A 219 -10.34 -4.15 1.15
C LEU A 219 -9.10 -4.10 2.02
N ILE A 220 -7.98 -4.20 1.33
CA ILE A 220 -6.65 -4.05 1.89
C ILE A 220 -6.44 -2.60 2.36
N SER A 221 -5.82 -2.45 3.53
CA SER A 221 -5.42 -1.15 4.09
C SER A 221 -6.55 -0.12 4.18
N TYR A 222 -7.81 -0.58 4.26
CA TYR A 222 -8.99 0.26 4.40
C TYR A 222 -9.41 0.35 5.86
N VAL A 223 -9.44 1.57 6.40
CA VAL A 223 -10.01 1.87 7.71
C VAL A 223 -11.32 2.62 7.50
N PRO A 224 -12.47 2.09 7.97
CA PRO A 224 -13.76 2.76 7.85
C PRO A 224 -13.75 4.14 8.51
N LEU A 225 -14.51 5.09 7.93
CA LEU A 225 -14.57 6.46 8.45
C LEU A 225 -15.06 6.52 9.90
N TYR A 226 -15.98 5.65 10.31
CA TYR A 226 -16.47 5.63 11.69
C TYR A 226 -15.35 5.31 12.69
N GLU A 227 -14.44 4.39 12.34
CA GLU A 227 -13.30 4.00 13.18
C GLU A 227 -12.29 5.15 13.27
N VAL A 228 -11.97 5.80 12.15
CA VAL A 228 -11.12 7.00 12.13
C VAL A 228 -11.68 8.10 13.04
N ILE A 229 -12.99 8.37 12.95
CA ILE A 229 -13.66 9.38 13.77
C ILE A 229 -13.68 8.97 15.24
N LYS A 230 -13.96 7.71 15.54
CA LYS A 230 -13.97 7.15 16.91
C LYS A 230 -12.61 7.29 17.57
N ASP A 231 -11.56 6.79 16.93
CA ASP A 231 -10.22 6.71 17.51
C ASP A 231 -9.62 8.10 17.68
N SER A 232 -9.77 8.97 16.66
CA SER A 232 -9.29 10.35 16.75
C SER A 232 -10.02 11.17 17.81
N LEU A 233 -11.34 10.95 18.00
CA LEU A 233 -12.12 11.61 19.04
C LEU A 233 -11.77 11.09 20.43
N SER A 234 -11.59 9.77 20.57
CA SER A 234 -11.17 9.12 21.81
C SER A 234 -9.82 9.63 22.27
N LEU A 235 -8.84 9.73 21.36
CA LEU A 235 -7.53 10.31 21.63
C LEU A 235 -7.63 11.77 22.06
N ALA A 236 -8.45 12.57 21.37
CA ALA A 236 -8.66 13.98 21.72
C ALA A 236 -9.33 14.16 23.09
N LEU A 237 -10.25 13.27 23.46
CA LEU A 237 -10.88 13.25 24.78
C LEU A 237 -9.86 12.89 25.87
N ALA A 238 -9.13 11.77 25.71
CA ALA A 238 -8.11 11.32 26.66
C ALA A 238 -7.05 12.40 26.89
N THR A 239 -6.54 13.02 25.81
CA THR A 239 -5.58 14.13 25.89
C THR A 239 -6.14 15.33 26.64
N SER A 240 -7.44 15.60 26.49
CA SER A 240 -8.12 16.70 27.20
C SER A 240 -8.26 16.42 28.69
N GLU A 241 -8.55 15.18 29.06
CA GLU A 241 -8.67 14.74 30.46
C GLU A 241 -7.31 14.79 31.18
N GLU A 242 -6.25 14.31 30.54
CA GLU A 242 -4.87 14.40 31.05
C GLU A 242 -4.41 15.85 31.24
N ALA A 243 -4.85 16.75 30.36
CA ALA A 243 -4.52 18.18 30.41
C ALA A 243 -5.43 18.99 31.35
N ASP A 244 -5.80 18.43 32.52
CA ASP A 244 -6.72 19.02 33.51
C ASP A 244 -8.01 19.55 32.84
N GLY A 245 -8.65 18.72 32.03
CA GLY A 245 -9.89 19.04 31.32
C GLY A 245 -9.80 20.26 30.36
N SER A 246 -8.61 20.57 29.86
CA SER A 246 -8.42 21.57 28.81
C SER A 246 -9.21 21.17 27.57
N THR A 247 -10.06 22.06 27.05
CA THR A 247 -10.85 21.79 25.84
C THR A 247 -10.06 21.99 24.55
N LYS A 248 -8.77 22.35 24.62
CA LYS A 248 -7.96 22.66 23.43
C LYS A 248 -7.84 21.47 22.46
N PRO A 249 -7.56 20.23 22.90
CA PRO A 249 -7.47 19.09 21.99
C PRO A 249 -8.80 18.83 21.27
N LEU A 250 -9.92 18.85 21.99
CA LEU A 250 -11.27 18.70 21.41
C LEU A 250 -11.64 19.85 20.46
N SER A 251 -11.23 21.08 20.75
CA SER A 251 -11.41 22.22 19.82
C SER A 251 -10.60 22.03 18.53
N ALA A 252 -9.36 21.54 18.65
CA ALA A 252 -8.51 21.23 17.49
C ALA A 252 -9.13 20.11 16.66
N TRP A 253 -9.59 19.03 17.30
CA TRP A 253 -10.31 17.94 16.65
C TRP A 253 -11.56 18.43 15.92
N LYS A 254 -12.42 19.23 16.59
CA LYS A 254 -13.61 19.84 15.98
C LYS A 254 -13.24 20.68 14.75
N HIS A 255 -12.17 21.46 14.82
CA HIS A 255 -11.69 22.24 13.68
C HIS A 255 -11.18 21.35 12.54
N THR A 256 -10.57 20.21 12.83
CA THR A 256 -10.07 19.28 11.79
C THR A 256 -11.22 18.60 11.06
N TYR A 257 -12.20 18.04 11.79
CA TYR A 257 -13.19 17.12 11.23
C TYR A 257 -14.56 17.73 10.97
N LEU A 258 -14.96 18.78 11.71
CA LEU A 258 -16.33 19.31 11.65
C LEU A 258 -16.40 20.68 10.96
N GLU A 259 -17.53 20.94 10.30
CA GLU A 259 -17.89 22.26 9.79
C GLU A 259 -19.40 22.50 9.91
N LYS A 260 -19.84 23.70 9.52
CA LYS A 260 -21.27 24.02 9.39
C LYS A 260 -21.75 23.79 7.96
N ASP A 261 -22.91 23.17 7.82
CA ASP A 261 -23.62 23.07 6.55
C ASP A 261 -24.42 24.35 6.23
N ALA A 262 -25.18 24.34 5.14
CA ALA A 262 -25.98 25.49 4.69
C ALA A 262 -27.13 25.85 5.66
N HIS A 263 -27.52 24.94 6.55
CA HIS A 263 -28.56 25.14 7.56
C HIS A 263 -27.98 25.58 8.91
N GLY A 264 -26.65 25.63 9.05
CA GLY A 264 -25.96 25.96 10.30
C GLY A 264 -25.77 24.76 11.23
N ASP A 265 -26.08 23.55 10.75
CA ASP A 265 -25.88 22.30 11.48
C ASP A 265 -24.44 21.83 11.36
N THR A 266 -23.94 21.20 12.42
CA THR A 266 -22.60 20.61 12.45
C THR A 266 -22.59 19.31 11.64
N THR A 267 -21.68 19.22 10.67
CA THR A 267 -21.47 18.03 9.85
C THR A 267 -19.98 17.72 9.70
N LEU A 268 -19.67 16.53 9.22
CA LEU A 268 -18.29 16.13 8.89
C LEU A 268 -17.86 16.84 7.59
N LYS A 269 -16.64 17.41 7.58
CA LYS A 269 -16.09 18.11 6.40
C LYS A 269 -15.96 17.21 5.18
N ASP A 270 -15.79 15.91 5.38
CA ASP A 270 -15.63 14.96 4.28
C ASP A 270 -16.90 14.83 3.42
N ALA A 271 -18.07 15.20 3.95
CA ALA A 271 -19.32 15.26 3.20
C ALA A 271 -19.21 16.14 1.93
N LYS A 272 -18.60 17.33 2.03
CA LYS A 272 -18.41 18.22 0.87
C LYS A 272 -17.31 17.72 -0.07
N ARG A 273 -16.28 17.07 0.47
CA ARG A 273 -15.18 16.50 -0.32
C ARG A 273 -15.65 15.33 -1.18
N SER A 274 -16.58 14.52 -0.65
CA SER A 274 -17.24 13.40 -1.34
C SER A 274 -17.82 13.82 -2.71
N ILE A 275 -18.42 15.02 -2.82
CA ILE A 275 -19.03 15.50 -4.07
C ILE A 275 -18.02 15.56 -5.24
N LYS A 276 -16.83 16.16 -5.01
CA LYS A 276 -15.80 16.25 -6.06
C LYS A 276 -15.18 14.90 -6.36
N LEU A 277 -14.99 14.06 -5.34
CA LEU A 277 -14.43 12.73 -5.49
C LEU A 277 -15.39 11.81 -6.27
N ARG A 278 -16.71 11.88 -6.02
CA ARG A 278 -17.74 11.22 -6.82
C ARG A 278 -17.77 11.69 -8.28
N ALA A 279 -17.61 12.99 -8.51
CA ALA A 279 -17.50 13.49 -9.89
C ALA A 279 -16.23 12.95 -10.57
N THR A 280 -15.10 12.92 -9.85
CA THR A 280 -13.83 12.34 -10.32
C THR A 280 -13.96 10.85 -10.61
N LEU A 281 -14.74 10.11 -9.82
CA LEU A 281 -14.99 8.69 -10.00
C LEU A 281 -15.64 8.39 -11.36
N SER A 282 -16.63 9.19 -11.78
CA SER A 282 -17.22 9.04 -13.11
C SER A 282 -16.19 9.25 -14.24
N VAL A 283 -15.29 10.22 -14.09
CA VAL A 283 -14.19 10.45 -15.03
C VAL A 283 -13.18 9.31 -14.99
N TYR A 284 -12.91 8.73 -13.83
CA TYR A 284 -11.99 7.60 -13.68
C TYR A 284 -12.52 6.36 -14.43
N TYR A 285 -13.80 6.04 -14.29
CA TYR A 285 -14.43 4.93 -15.02
C TYR A 285 -14.30 5.12 -16.54
N GLU A 286 -14.74 6.28 -17.05
CA GLU A 286 -14.64 6.61 -18.48
C GLU A 286 -13.19 6.64 -18.99
N TYR A 287 -12.25 7.05 -18.14
CA TYR A 287 -10.83 7.03 -18.47
C TYR A 287 -10.33 5.60 -18.68
N LEU A 288 -10.67 4.66 -17.80
CA LEU A 288 -10.30 3.25 -17.95
C LEU A 288 -10.90 2.62 -19.21
N VAL A 289 -12.18 2.91 -19.49
CA VAL A 289 -12.86 2.45 -20.72
C VAL A 289 -12.14 2.97 -21.96
N SER A 290 -11.87 4.29 -22.02
CA SER A 290 -11.20 4.88 -23.17
C SER A 290 -9.74 4.39 -23.33
N MET A 291 -9.03 4.16 -22.24
CA MET A 291 -7.70 3.53 -22.27
C MET A 291 -7.79 2.11 -22.84
N GLN A 292 -8.79 1.33 -22.44
CA GLN A 292 -9.03 -0.02 -22.95
C GLN A 292 -9.33 -0.01 -24.45
N GLU A 293 -10.22 0.86 -24.93
CA GLU A 293 -10.54 1.02 -26.36
C GLU A 293 -9.31 1.37 -27.20
N ARG A 294 -8.39 2.17 -26.64
CA ARG A 294 -7.12 2.56 -27.27
C ARG A 294 -6.03 1.49 -27.14
N SER A 295 -6.31 0.36 -26.48
CA SER A 295 -5.33 -0.67 -26.10
C SER A 295 -4.13 -0.08 -25.33
N LEU A 296 -4.41 0.84 -24.41
CA LEU A 296 -3.46 1.52 -23.55
C LEU A 296 -3.60 1.06 -22.09
N TYR A 297 -2.50 1.10 -21.35
CA TYR A 297 -2.47 0.94 -19.89
C TYR A 297 -1.39 1.84 -19.30
N ASP A 298 -1.55 2.34 -18.09
CA ASP A 298 -0.41 2.83 -17.31
C ASP A 298 0.12 1.74 -16.35
N PHE A 299 1.30 1.98 -15.77
CA PHE A 299 1.95 0.99 -14.91
C PHE A 299 1.11 0.60 -13.69
N ASP A 300 0.34 1.54 -13.14
CA ASP A 300 -0.53 1.27 -12.00
C ASP A 300 -1.76 0.43 -12.45
N ASP A 301 -2.32 0.70 -13.64
CA ASP A 301 -3.38 -0.11 -14.26
C ASP A 301 -2.94 -1.57 -14.41
N MET A 302 -1.70 -1.80 -14.83
CA MET A 302 -1.19 -3.15 -15.04
C MET A 302 -1.25 -3.98 -13.75
N ILE A 303 -0.77 -3.42 -12.64
CA ILE A 303 -0.79 -4.13 -11.35
C ILE A 303 -2.23 -4.40 -10.91
N LEU A 304 -3.10 -3.39 -11.00
CA LEU A 304 -4.52 -3.55 -10.66
C LEU A 304 -5.24 -4.59 -11.52
N ARG A 305 -4.91 -4.67 -12.81
CA ARG A 305 -5.52 -5.66 -13.71
C ARG A 305 -5.05 -7.08 -13.37
N VAL A 306 -3.78 -7.27 -13.02
CA VAL A 306 -3.28 -8.56 -12.52
C VAL A 306 -3.99 -8.92 -11.22
N VAL A 307 -4.06 -8.00 -10.26
CA VAL A 307 -4.81 -8.18 -9.00
C VAL A 307 -6.24 -8.62 -9.27
N HIS A 308 -6.97 -7.89 -10.12
CA HIS A 308 -8.35 -8.22 -10.47
C HIS A 308 -8.47 -9.62 -11.07
N ALA A 309 -7.57 -10.00 -11.98
CA ALA A 309 -7.57 -11.34 -12.55
C ALA A 309 -7.31 -12.44 -11.51
N LEU A 310 -6.44 -12.21 -10.52
CA LEU A 310 -6.20 -13.17 -9.43
C LEU A 310 -7.41 -13.30 -8.49
N GLU A 311 -8.18 -12.24 -8.32
CA GLU A 311 -9.34 -12.23 -7.44
C GLU A 311 -10.58 -12.82 -8.11
N VAL A 312 -10.76 -12.59 -9.41
CA VAL A 312 -11.87 -13.13 -10.21
C VAL A 312 -11.61 -14.57 -10.63
N PHE A 313 -10.39 -14.89 -11.07
CA PHE A 313 -10.05 -16.21 -11.62
C PHE A 313 -9.20 -17.00 -10.62
N ALA A 314 -9.88 -17.73 -9.74
CA ALA A 314 -9.24 -18.56 -8.72
C ALA A 314 -8.23 -19.57 -9.32
N GLU A 315 -8.48 -20.09 -10.52
CA GLU A 315 -7.54 -20.99 -11.21
C GLU A 315 -6.19 -20.32 -11.47
N LEU A 316 -6.16 -19.10 -12.02
CA LEU A 316 -4.92 -18.36 -12.24
C LEU A 316 -4.18 -18.15 -10.91
N ARG A 317 -4.90 -17.68 -9.89
CA ARG A 317 -4.32 -17.44 -8.56
C ARG A 317 -3.72 -18.72 -7.96
N LEU A 318 -4.46 -19.83 -7.96
CA LEU A 318 -4.01 -21.09 -7.37
C LEU A 318 -2.80 -21.67 -8.12
N ASN A 319 -2.78 -21.59 -9.46
CA ASN A 319 -1.63 -22.03 -10.25
C ASN A 319 -0.38 -21.18 -9.95
N LEU A 320 -0.52 -19.86 -9.81
CA LEU A 320 0.59 -18.99 -9.43
C LEU A 320 1.06 -19.22 -7.99
N GLN A 321 0.15 -19.51 -7.06
CA GLN A 321 0.50 -19.89 -5.68
C GLN A 321 1.26 -21.22 -5.61
N GLU A 322 0.86 -22.21 -6.42
CA GLU A 322 1.57 -23.49 -6.53
C GLU A 322 2.93 -23.34 -7.21
N GLN A 323 3.02 -22.46 -8.21
CA GLN A 323 4.28 -22.10 -8.84
C GLN A 323 5.20 -21.40 -7.84
N TYR A 324 4.80 -20.27 -7.26
CA TYR A 324 5.67 -19.45 -6.41
C TYR A 324 5.55 -19.83 -4.93
N GLN A 325 6.27 -20.88 -4.54
CA GLN A 325 6.29 -21.42 -3.18
C GLN A 325 7.10 -20.57 -2.20
N TYR A 326 8.10 -19.80 -2.67
CA TYR A 326 8.88 -18.87 -1.86
C TYR A 326 8.87 -17.49 -2.50
N ILE A 327 8.49 -16.46 -1.74
CA ILE A 327 8.41 -15.08 -2.22
C ILE A 327 9.34 -14.20 -1.39
N LEU A 328 10.24 -13.49 -2.04
CA LEU A 328 11.19 -12.57 -1.41
C LEU A 328 10.96 -11.17 -1.96
N VAL A 329 10.78 -10.18 -1.08
CA VAL A 329 10.53 -8.79 -1.47
C VAL A 329 11.64 -7.90 -0.91
N ASP A 330 12.35 -7.20 -1.79
CA ASP A 330 13.36 -6.20 -1.45
C ASP A 330 12.75 -4.79 -1.41
N GLU A 331 13.36 -3.89 -0.64
CA GLU A 331 12.91 -2.50 -0.42
C GLU A 331 11.40 -2.41 -0.09
N PHE A 332 10.95 -3.25 0.82
CA PHE A 332 9.54 -3.42 1.17
C PHE A 332 8.86 -2.11 1.62
N GLN A 333 9.62 -1.20 2.23
CA GLN A 333 9.13 0.12 2.64
C GLN A 333 8.62 0.99 1.48
N ASP A 334 8.99 0.67 0.24
CA ASP A 334 8.62 1.42 -0.96
C ASP A 334 7.41 0.81 -1.70
N THR A 335 6.83 -0.27 -1.16
CA THR A 335 5.66 -0.95 -1.74
C THR A 335 4.39 -0.12 -1.53
N ASN A 336 3.52 -0.03 -2.52
CA ASN A 336 2.18 0.59 -2.39
C ASN A 336 1.08 -0.46 -2.17
N ASP A 337 -0.15 -0.03 -1.84
CA ASP A 337 -1.25 -0.95 -1.52
C ASP A 337 -1.63 -1.87 -2.70
N ALA A 338 -1.52 -1.40 -3.94
CA ALA A 338 -1.78 -2.23 -5.13
C ALA A 338 -0.76 -3.39 -5.25
N GLN A 339 0.51 -3.10 -5.04
CA GLN A 339 1.59 -4.09 -5.03
C GLN A 339 1.47 -5.04 -3.84
N MET A 340 1.06 -4.53 -2.68
CA MET A 340 0.76 -5.36 -1.53
C MET A 340 -0.42 -6.31 -1.82
N ARG A 341 -1.50 -5.83 -2.47
CA ARG A 341 -2.63 -6.64 -2.94
C ARG A 341 -2.22 -7.76 -3.87
N LEU A 342 -1.24 -7.52 -4.74
CA LEU A 342 -0.62 -8.57 -5.53
C LEU A 342 0.10 -9.61 -4.66
N ILE A 343 0.96 -9.18 -3.72
CA ILE A 343 1.65 -10.10 -2.80
C ILE A 343 0.67 -10.96 -2.01
N TRP A 344 -0.41 -10.36 -1.49
CA TRP A 344 -1.40 -11.09 -0.70
C TRP A 344 -2.16 -12.11 -1.53
N ASN A 345 -2.54 -11.79 -2.77
CA ASN A 345 -3.14 -12.77 -3.67
C ASN A 345 -2.19 -13.96 -3.96
N LEU A 346 -0.88 -13.77 -3.88
CA LEU A 346 0.10 -14.85 -4.04
C LEU A 346 0.41 -15.63 -2.75
N THR A 347 -0.02 -15.13 -1.58
CA THR A 347 0.39 -15.68 -0.28
C THR A 347 -0.79 -16.04 0.64
N ASN A 348 -2.03 -15.75 0.24
CA ASN A 348 -3.23 -16.02 1.01
C ASN A 348 -3.81 -17.43 0.77
N ASN A 349 -2.98 -18.41 0.40
CA ASN A 349 -3.47 -19.78 0.18
C ASN A 349 -3.90 -20.39 1.53
N PRO A 350 -5.17 -20.83 1.70
CA PRO A 350 -5.64 -21.38 2.97
C PRO A 350 -4.85 -22.60 3.46
N THR A 351 -4.24 -23.36 2.56
CA THR A 351 -3.41 -24.53 2.91
C THR A 351 -2.17 -24.18 3.74
N GLN A 352 -1.73 -22.93 3.70
CA GLN A 352 -0.58 -22.44 4.45
C GLN A 352 -0.94 -21.98 5.87
N ASN A 353 -2.22 -21.99 6.25
CA ASN A 353 -2.71 -21.59 7.59
C ASN A 353 -2.11 -20.26 8.08
N GLY A 354 -2.15 -19.22 7.25
CA GLY A 354 -1.63 -17.89 7.61
C GLY A 354 -0.10 -17.79 7.66
N ARG A 355 0.64 -18.85 7.31
CA ARG A 355 2.11 -18.93 7.40
C ARG A 355 2.79 -19.19 6.05
N PRO A 356 2.60 -18.32 5.04
CA PRO A 356 3.29 -18.44 3.75
C PRO A 356 4.81 -18.31 3.89
N ASN A 357 5.57 -18.88 2.95
CA ASN A 357 7.02 -18.72 2.88
C ASN A 357 7.40 -17.39 2.19
N ILE A 358 7.03 -16.29 2.83
CA ILE A 358 7.36 -14.94 2.38
C ILE A 358 8.47 -14.33 3.25
N MET A 359 9.45 -13.70 2.61
CA MET A 359 10.40 -12.83 3.30
C MET A 359 10.34 -11.41 2.73
N VAL A 360 10.21 -10.43 3.60
CA VAL A 360 10.30 -9.01 3.23
C VAL A 360 11.51 -8.38 3.89
N VAL A 361 12.22 -7.52 3.14
CA VAL A 361 13.36 -6.76 3.64
C VAL A 361 13.07 -5.29 3.46
N GLY A 362 13.18 -4.51 4.53
CA GLY A 362 12.94 -3.08 4.47
C GLY A 362 13.68 -2.29 5.53
N ASP A 363 13.62 -0.97 5.38
CA ASP A 363 14.22 0.01 6.27
C ASP A 363 13.23 1.17 6.45
N ASP A 364 12.72 1.33 7.66
CA ASP A 364 11.77 2.39 8.00
C ASP A 364 12.38 3.78 7.86
N ASP A 365 13.68 3.92 8.15
CA ASP A 365 14.44 5.16 7.98
C ASP A 365 14.65 5.54 6.49
N GLN A 366 14.35 4.64 5.54
CA GLN A 366 14.52 4.86 4.09
C GLN A 366 13.21 4.98 3.31
N ALA A 367 12.06 5.08 3.97
CA ALA A 367 10.76 5.23 3.30
C ALA A 367 10.61 6.63 2.65
N ILE A 368 11.30 6.84 1.51
CA ILE A 368 11.35 8.11 0.78
C ILE A 368 10.36 8.17 -0.38
N TYR A 369 9.77 7.04 -0.78
CA TYR A 369 8.82 6.93 -1.89
C TYR A 369 7.36 7.15 -1.48
N ARG A 370 7.09 7.89 -0.39
CA ARG A 370 5.72 8.24 0.05
C ARG A 370 4.89 8.91 -1.05
N PHE A 371 5.52 9.67 -1.94
CA PHE A 371 4.87 10.30 -3.11
C PHE A 371 4.44 9.30 -4.22
N GLN A 372 4.91 8.04 -4.16
CA GLN A 372 4.45 6.93 -5.01
C GLN A 372 3.42 6.04 -4.30
N GLY A 373 2.92 6.44 -3.13
CA GLY A 373 1.93 5.68 -2.36
C GLY A 373 2.52 4.70 -1.34
N ALA A 374 3.85 4.71 -1.14
CA ALA A 374 4.49 3.86 -0.14
C ALA A 374 4.12 4.28 1.29
N LYS A 375 3.84 3.30 2.17
CA LYS A 375 3.42 3.53 3.56
C LYS A 375 4.31 2.77 4.54
N ILE A 376 4.77 3.44 5.59
CA ILE A 376 5.48 2.80 6.71
C ILE A 376 4.56 1.81 7.44
N SER A 377 3.24 2.04 7.43
CA SER A 377 2.26 1.11 7.99
C SER A 377 2.37 -0.29 7.39
N ASN A 378 2.82 -0.45 6.13
CA ASN A 378 2.98 -1.77 5.51
C ASN A 378 3.83 -2.73 6.35
N ILE A 379 4.83 -2.19 7.07
CA ILE A 379 5.68 -2.97 7.98
C ILE A 379 4.87 -3.50 9.17
N LEU A 380 3.99 -2.66 9.73
CA LEU A 380 3.10 -3.03 10.83
C LEU A 380 2.01 -3.99 10.33
N ASP A 381 1.36 -3.63 9.23
CA ASP A 381 0.29 -4.40 8.59
C ASP A 381 0.77 -5.82 8.20
N PHE A 382 2.05 -5.98 7.84
CA PHE A 382 2.65 -7.28 7.56
C PHE A 382 2.62 -8.21 8.78
N LYS A 383 2.84 -7.68 9.99
CA LYS A 383 2.79 -8.46 11.24
C LYS A 383 1.38 -8.86 11.62
N ASP A 384 0.43 -7.95 11.40
CA ASP A 384 -0.96 -8.19 11.78
C ASP A 384 -1.67 -9.15 10.82
N ARG A 385 -1.13 -9.31 9.60
CA ARG A 385 -1.75 -10.12 8.54
C ARG A 385 -1.28 -11.56 8.46
N TYR A 386 -0.06 -11.86 8.89
CA TYR A 386 0.48 -13.22 8.87
C TYR A 386 0.68 -13.75 10.29
N ASP A 387 0.52 -15.06 10.46
CA ASP A 387 0.71 -15.70 11.75
C ASP A 387 2.19 -16.01 12.01
N ASP A 388 2.61 -15.93 13.27
CA ASP A 388 3.97 -16.28 13.73
C ASP A 388 5.11 -15.55 12.97
N VAL A 389 4.92 -14.30 12.57
CA VAL A 389 5.94 -13.53 11.84
C VAL A 389 7.23 -13.41 12.64
N ALA A 390 8.30 -13.98 12.10
CA ALA A 390 9.62 -13.81 12.66
C ALA A 390 10.21 -12.46 12.25
N ILE A 391 10.87 -11.78 13.19
CA ILE A 391 11.54 -10.50 12.92
C ILE A 391 13.03 -10.64 13.17
N VAL A 392 13.83 -10.18 12.21
CA VAL A 392 15.29 -10.13 12.34
C VAL A 392 15.78 -8.72 12.01
N THR A 393 16.46 -8.09 12.97
CA THR A 393 17.04 -6.76 12.78
C THR A 393 18.53 -6.83 12.47
N LEU A 394 18.97 -6.24 11.36
CA LEU A 394 20.38 -6.11 11.00
C LEU A 394 20.93 -4.77 11.52
N LYS A 395 21.89 -4.83 12.44
CA LYS A 395 22.45 -3.63 13.10
C LYS A 395 23.82 -3.22 12.59
N ASP A 396 24.55 -4.16 11.98
CA ASP A 396 25.93 -3.96 11.55
C ASP A 396 25.99 -3.34 10.15
N ASN A 397 26.67 -2.21 10.01
CA ASN A 397 26.92 -1.56 8.72
C ASN A 397 28.30 -1.95 8.18
N TYR A 398 28.35 -2.35 6.91
CA TYR A 398 29.57 -2.79 6.23
C TYR A 398 30.00 -1.84 5.10
N ARG A 399 29.28 -0.74 4.89
CA ARG A 399 29.48 0.19 3.77
C ARG A 399 30.28 1.43 4.17
N SER A 400 30.07 1.94 5.38
CA SER A 400 30.48 3.28 5.78
C SER A 400 31.31 3.26 7.06
N ALA A 401 32.29 4.17 7.12
CA ALA A 401 33.11 4.36 8.31
C ALA A 401 32.29 4.95 9.47
N LYS A 402 32.78 4.75 10.71
CA LYS A 402 32.06 5.10 11.95
C LYS A 402 31.73 6.60 12.04
N GLU A 403 32.58 7.45 11.47
CA GLU A 403 32.42 8.90 11.43
C GLU A 403 31.15 9.29 10.66
N ILE A 404 30.91 8.67 9.50
CA ILE A 404 29.72 8.90 8.68
C ILE A 404 28.48 8.39 9.43
N LEU A 405 28.57 7.19 10.03
CA LEU A 405 27.46 6.59 10.76
C LEU A 405 27.05 7.42 11.98
N ASN A 406 28.00 8.00 12.70
CA ASN A 406 27.71 8.85 13.85
C ASN A 406 26.95 10.12 13.44
N VAL A 407 27.35 10.76 12.33
CA VAL A 407 26.67 11.95 11.81
C VAL A 407 25.27 11.58 11.33
N ALA A 408 25.12 10.53 10.52
CA ALA A 408 23.82 10.06 10.06
C ALA A 408 22.90 9.74 11.25
N ARG A 409 23.43 9.07 12.29
CA ARG A 409 22.67 8.77 13.51
C ARG A 409 22.25 10.04 14.26
N SER A 410 23.11 11.06 14.37
CA SER A 410 22.76 12.30 15.06
C SER A 410 21.63 13.10 14.37
N ILE A 411 21.42 12.87 13.07
CA ILE A 411 20.34 13.47 12.31
C ILE A 411 19.07 12.62 12.49
N ILE A 412 19.15 11.31 12.25
CA ILE A 412 17.95 10.45 12.21
C ILE A 412 17.26 10.30 13.57
N VAL A 413 17.99 10.42 14.69
CA VAL A 413 17.39 10.38 16.05
C VAL A 413 16.57 11.63 16.40
N GLN A 414 16.56 12.65 15.55
CA GLN A 414 15.70 13.83 15.71
C GLN A 414 14.29 13.60 15.16
N GLY A 415 14.04 12.50 14.43
CA GLY A 415 12.72 12.15 13.91
C GLY A 415 11.83 11.51 14.99
N GLU A 416 10.54 11.89 15.01
CA GLU A 416 9.56 11.45 16.01
C GLU A 416 8.81 10.15 15.62
N GLU A 417 8.82 9.76 14.34
CA GLU A 417 8.15 8.55 13.81
C GLU A 417 9.19 7.52 13.34
N ARG A 418 9.61 6.59 14.21
CA ARG A 418 10.56 5.49 13.91
C ARG A 418 10.12 4.18 14.58
N LEU A 419 10.41 3.02 13.98
CA LEU A 419 10.03 1.68 14.46
C LEU A 419 11.05 1.02 15.40
#